data_AF-A0A1G1A919-F1
#
_entry.id   AF-A0A1G1A919-F1
#
_cell.length_a   1.000
_cell.length_b   1.000
_cell.length_c   1.000
_cell.angle_alpha   90.00
_cell.angle_beta   90.00
_cell.angle_gamma   90.00
#
_symmetry.space_group_name_H-M   'P 1'
#
loop_
_entity.id
_entity.type
_entity.pdbx_description
1 polymer ?
#
loop_
_entity_poly.entity_id
_entity_poly.type
_entity_poly.pdbx_seq_one_letter_code
_entity_poly.pdbx_strand_id
1 'polypeptide(L)'
;MRYAIISDIHANLQAFEAVLADISVQNIDSIVCLGDAVGYGTQPVEVLNVVRETVHVMLMGNHDAAVVDLMDTSDFSDGALLSIASTKPLLDDSITEYLESLPYGYTVSEFACAHANLVNPESYNYVQTIEDAVLSFKARTEQLLFVGHTHAPAVFLMDPEGSCSKLSADGFIVLHSCRYLINPGSVGMPRTKDLRATYCIFDTMEKRVSFRRVGYDVQAFRKMIEKDAKSSEQIAYVLNLLDSHMLPARKTSKDVSSPAVRKIREAAMAARKAKREKKPSGQSAGGASMFLDDAALKSIQTAPSNKKRKVAKNEPVKTWKSSRWLVVVIACLLVVGMAFGIVAYKMKGHSEALSDYQQLPPGLEKAAEIVLQEPMPGQDVEKQVGATNRGPVRFENLSLIHRWSFSNNLADTEGGSNAEIVEVGPNDVKMEAGQVIITGGARGKSDYVSLGSGLLAGKTGPITIELWARQISVKKWGRIFDFGNGEKNGLMMAWTIEKDLNKDKIEWQDSNGSAAVDSSNKYALGKEYHIVMVVEPKTGTDKKTLVTWYSAPSEKVELGEAKGKLRTASTLAKLVDAHDNLGRSFYDGDETANAAYNEVRIWDGAASWTVAEMLHKLGPDVVFK
;
A
#
# COMPACT_ATOMS: atom_id res chain seq x y z
N MET A 1 3.52 12.80 -1.73
CA MET A 1 4.60 12.66 -0.74
C MET A 1 4.94 11.18 -0.63
N ARG A 2 6.22 10.81 -0.47
CA ARG A 2 6.68 9.42 -0.38
C ARG A 2 7.46 9.22 0.91
N TYR A 3 6.99 8.30 1.74
CA TYR A 3 7.65 7.92 2.99
C TYR A 3 8.42 6.62 2.81
N ALA A 4 9.66 6.55 3.29
CA ALA A 4 10.33 5.28 3.57
C ALA A 4 10.11 4.92 5.04
N ILE A 5 9.50 3.77 5.31
CA ILE A 5 9.26 3.24 6.65
C ILE A 5 10.24 2.09 6.88
N ILE A 6 11.24 2.32 7.74
CA ILE A 6 12.29 1.37 8.13
C ILE A 6 12.12 0.95 9.60
N SER A 7 12.69 -0.18 10.00
CA SER A 7 12.68 -0.64 11.39
C SER A 7 13.80 -1.66 11.63
N ASP A 8 14.12 -1.93 12.90
CA ASP A 8 14.96 -3.07 13.31
C ASP A 8 16.31 -3.03 12.56
N ILE A 9 17.06 -1.93 12.74
CA ILE A 9 18.40 -1.74 12.15
C ILE A 9 19.47 -2.52 12.93
N HIS A 10 19.27 -2.72 14.25
CA HIS A 10 20.09 -3.61 15.08
C HIS A 10 21.60 -3.50 14.84
N ALA A 11 22.12 -2.26 14.89
CA ALA A 11 23.54 -1.92 14.78
C ALA A 11 24.29 -2.57 13.58
N ASN A 12 23.56 -2.89 12.50
CA ASN A 12 24.06 -3.42 11.25
C ASN A 12 24.22 -2.28 10.23
N LEU A 13 25.36 -1.60 10.29
CA LEU A 13 25.65 -0.45 9.45
C LEU A 13 25.62 -0.81 7.96
N GLN A 14 26.14 -1.99 7.58
CA GLN A 14 26.23 -2.42 6.18
C GLN A 14 24.85 -2.60 5.54
N ALA A 15 23.87 -3.12 6.29
CA ALA A 15 22.49 -3.22 5.83
C ALA A 15 21.80 -1.84 5.76
N PHE A 16 22.11 -0.95 6.69
CA PHE A 16 21.53 0.40 6.72
C PHE A 16 22.07 1.29 5.59
N GLU A 17 23.38 1.28 5.35
CA GLU A 17 24.02 1.95 4.21
C GLU A 17 23.44 1.46 2.87
N ALA A 18 23.24 0.15 2.72
CA ALA A 18 22.60 -0.42 1.53
C ALA A 18 21.14 0.06 1.37
N VAL A 19 20.37 0.13 2.46
CA VAL A 19 18.99 0.65 2.44
C VAL A 19 18.95 2.16 2.14
N LEU A 20 19.88 2.96 2.66
CA LEU A 20 19.97 4.39 2.37
C LEU A 20 20.39 4.65 0.91
N ALA A 21 21.34 3.87 0.39
CA ALA A 21 21.70 3.90 -1.02
C ALA A 21 20.50 3.55 -1.92
N ASP A 22 19.71 2.53 -1.56
CA ASP A 22 18.47 2.20 -2.26
C ASP A 22 17.43 3.34 -2.17
N ILE A 23 17.18 3.87 -0.98
CA ILE A 23 16.24 4.99 -0.74
C ILE A 23 16.58 6.22 -1.59
N SER A 24 17.87 6.52 -1.77
CA SER A 24 18.35 7.70 -2.50
C SER A 24 17.84 7.80 -3.94
N VAL A 25 17.52 6.67 -4.58
CA VAL A 25 17.00 6.61 -5.96
C VAL A 25 15.48 6.40 -6.05
N GLN A 26 14.75 6.40 -4.93
CA GLN A 26 13.29 6.17 -4.89
C GLN A 26 12.46 7.46 -4.78
N ASN A 27 13.07 8.65 -4.83
CA ASN A 27 12.42 9.96 -4.65
C ASN A 27 11.62 10.03 -3.32
N ILE A 28 12.27 9.72 -2.21
CA ILE A 28 11.67 9.75 -0.86
C ILE A 28 11.72 11.16 -0.28
N ASP A 29 10.58 11.63 0.23
CA ASP A 29 10.43 12.95 0.86
C ASP A 29 10.70 12.91 2.38
N SER A 30 10.58 11.74 3.02
CA SER A 30 10.78 11.56 4.45
C SER A 30 11.08 10.11 4.83
N ILE A 31 12.02 9.90 5.76
CA ILE A 31 12.39 8.58 6.29
C ILE A 31 11.93 8.47 7.75
N VAL A 32 11.14 7.45 8.07
CA VAL A 32 10.65 7.14 9.42
C VAL A 32 11.20 5.80 9.88
N CYS A 33 11.97 5.80 10.98
CA CYS A 33 12.44 4.60 11.65
C CYS A 33 11.53 4.24 12.83
N LEU A 34 10.98 3.03 12.84
CA LEU A 34 10.06 2.58 13.88
C LEU A 34 10.73 2.17 15.21
N GLY A 35 12.06 2.11 15.25
CA GLY A 35 12.84 1.75 16.44
C GLY A 35 13.81 0.59 16.20
N ASP A 36 14.55 0.27 17.26
CA ASP A 36 15.68 -0.67 17.32
C ASP A 36 16.80 -0.29 16.34
N ALA A 37 17.37 0.89 16.55
CA ALA A 37 18.60 1.28 15.87
C ALA A 37 19.81 0.51 16.41
N VAL A 38 19.80 0.20 17.71
CA VAL A 38 20.84 -0.60 18.39
C VAL A 38 20.34 -2.00 18.77
N GLY A 39 21.24 -2.83 19.29
CA GLY A 39 20.99 -4.26 19.57
C GLY A 39 21.60 -5.16 18.49
N TYR A 40 21.95 -6.39 18.87
CA TYR A 40 22.64 -7.46 18.11
C TYR A 40 23.96 -7.10 17.39
N GLY A 41 23.97 -6.14 16.49
CA GLY A 41 25.15 -5.68 15.75
C GLY A 41 26.21 -4.97 16.61
N THR A 42 27.39 -4.77 16.02
CA THR A 42 28.58 -4.25 16.71
C THR A 42 28.89 -2.78 16.43
N GLN A 43 28.12 -2.09 15.56
CA GLN A 43 28.33 -0.68 15.18
C GLN A 43 27.17 0.26 15.59
N PRO A 44 26.79 0.33 16.89
CA PRO A 44 25.63 1.10 17.34
C PRO A 44 25.85 2.62 17.25
N VAL A 45 27.08 3.10 17.44
CA VAL A 45 27.42 4.54 17.43
C VAL A 45 27.37 5.07 16.01
N GLU A 46 27.94 4.32 15.07
CA GLU A 46 27.97 4.66 13.65
C GLU A 46 26.55 4.66 13.06
N VAL A 47 25.74 3.64 13.36
CA VAL A 47 24.33 3.61 12.96
C VAL A 47 23.56 4.81 13.54
N LEU A 48 23.71 5.12 14.83
CA LEU A 48 22.99 6.25 15.43
C LEU A 48 23.41 7.62 14.89
N ASN A 49 24.68 7.79 14.51
CA ASN A 49 25.13 9.01 13.84
C ASN A 49 24.50 9.13 12.43
N VAL A 50 24.51 8.07 11.63
CA VAL A 50 23.87 8.08 10.30
C VAL A 50 22.35 8.23 10.41
N VAL A 51 21.71 7.66 11.43
CA VAL A 51 20.28 7.87 11.74
C VAL A 51 20.00 9.36 11.99
N ARG A 52 20.79 10.03 12.84
CA ARG A 52 20.65 11.47 13.13
C ARG A 52 20.81 12.36 11.89
N GLU A 53 21.60 11.94 10.91
CA GLU A 53 21.86 12.69 9.68
C GLU A 53 20.81 12.46 8.57
N THR A 54 20.09 11.32 8.58
CA THR A 54 19.25 10.88 7.45
C THR A 54 17.78 10.61 7.80
N VAL A 55 17.50 10.14 9.02
CA VAL A 55 16.15 9.75 9.45
C VAL A 55 15.41 10.97 9.99
N HIS A 56 14.22 11.23 9.45
CA HIS A 56 13.42 12.41 9.76
C HIS A 56 12.62 12.24 11.07
N VAL A 57 12.23 11.01 11.38
CA VAL A 57 11.60 10.61 12.65
C VAL A 57 12.11 9.23 13.05
N MET A 58 12.71 9.11 14.22
CA MET A 58 12.97 7.82 14.87
C MET A 58 12.03 7.65 16.06
N LEU A 59 11.53 6.43 16.28
CA LEU A 59 10.78 6.06 17.47
C LEU A 59 11.64 5.24 18.44
N MET A 60 11.22 5.18 19.70
CA MET A 60 11.86 4.36 20.73
C MET A 60 11.61 2.87 20.46
N GLY A 61 12.67 2.11 20.16
CA GLY A 61 12.68 0.66 20.17
C GLY A 61 12.93 0.05 21.56
N ASN A 62 12.73 -1.26 21.69
CA ASN A 62 12.95 -1.96 22.96
C ASN A 62 14.43 -2.18 23.28
N HIS A 63 15.30 -2.31 22.27
CA HIS A 63 16.76 -2.33 22.50
C HIS A 63 17.28 -0.92 22.79
N ASP A 64 16.74 0.09 22.10
CA ASP A 64 17.03 1.50 22.36
C ASP A 64 16.67 1.87 23.81
N ALA A 65 15.45 1.56 24.26
CA ALA A 65 15.01 1.77 25.65
C ALA A 65 15.77 0.93 26.69
N ALA A 66 16.28 -0.25 26.29
CA ALA A 66 17.02 -1.13 27.19
C ALA A 66 18.49 -0.69 27.40
N VAL A 67 19.13 -0.03 26.44
CA VAL A 67 20.49 0.51 26.66
C VAL A 67 20.49 1.73 27.59
N VAL A 68 19.41 2.51 27.64
CA VAL A 68 19.25 3.68 28.54
C VAL A 68 18.44 3.42 29.82
N ASP A 69 18.27 2.15 30.22
CA ASP A 69 17.52 1.73 31.45
C ASP A 69 16.08 2.27 31.54
N LEU A 70 15.41 2.50 30.41
CA LEU A 70 14.01 2.95 30.36
C LEU A 70 13.00 1.79 30.38
N MET A 71 13.40 0.56 30.00
CA MET A 71 12.54 -0.62 30.10
C MET A 71 13.07 -1.74 31.03
N ASP A 72 12.19 -2.69 31.36
CA ASP A 72 12.49 -3.88 32.14
C ASP A 72 12.98 -5.02 31.24
N THR A 73 14.21 -5.50 31.45
CA THR A 73 14.86 -6.51 30.59
C THR A 73 14.80 -7.94 31.14
N SER A 74 13.95 -8.21 32.15
CA SER A 74 13.80 -9.54 32.76
C SER A 74 13.57 -10.67 31.74
N ASP A 75 12.71 -10.38 30.77
CA ASP A 75 12.13 -11.32 29.82
C ASP A 75 12.97 -11.48 28.54
N PHE A 76 14.04 -10.68 28.39
CA PHE A 76 14.94 -10.71 27.24
C PHE A 76 15.64 -12.07 27.10
N SER A 77 16.02 -12.44 25.88
CA SER A 77 16.89 -13.59 25.64
C SER A 77 18.28 -13.37 26.25
N ASP A 78 19.01 -14.44 26.57
CA ASP A 78 20.33 -14.33 27.19
C ASP A 78 21.33 -13.60 26.25
N GLY A 79 21.23 -13.86 24.94
CA GLY A 79 21.99 -13.13 23.92
C GLY A 79 21.58 -11.67 23.71
N ALA A 80 20.28 -11.33 23.86
CA ALA A 80 19.86 -9.92 23.86
C ALA A 80 20.44 -9.17 25.07
N LEU A 81 20.46 -9.77 26.26
CA LEU A 81 21.09 -9.19 27.45
C LEU A 81 22.60 -8.97 27.27
N LEU A 82 23.30 -9.92 26.64
CA LEU A 82 24.72 -9.76 26.28
C LEU A 82 24.92 -8.61 25.27
N SER A 83 24.01 -8.45 24.32
CA SER A 83 24.06 -7.34 23.37
C SER A 83 23.88 -6.00 24.06
N ILE A 84 22.84 -5.82 24.88
CA ILE A 84 22.59 -4.56 25.62
C ILE A 84 23.80 -4.20 26.49
N ALA A 85 24.35 -5.18 27.21
CA ALA A 85 25.54 -5.00 28.04
C ALA A 85 26.83 -4.68 27.24
N SER A 86 26.88 -5.05 25.96
CA SER A 86 28.01 -4.77 25.06
C SER A 86 27.86 -3.44 24.31
N THR A 87 26.63 -3.03 24.02
CA THR A 87 26.30 -1.75 23.38
C THR A 87 26.44 -0.58 24.34
N LYS A 88 25.88 -0.70 25.56
CA LYS A 88 25.76 0.43 26.50
C LYS A 88 27.08 1.15 26.82
N PRO A 89 28.25 0.49 26.99
CA PRO A 89 29.52 1.16 27.25
C PRO A 89 30.12 1.93 26.05
N LEU A 90 29.49 1.86 24.87
CA LEU A 90 29.92 2.56 23.65
C LEU A 90 29.19 3.91 23.46
N LEU A 91 28.10 4.14 24.18
CA LEU A 91 27.27 5.33 24.03
C LEU A 91 27.84 6.47 24.88
N ASP A 92 27.93 7.66 24.30
CA ASP A 92 28.26 8.88 25.05
C ASP A 92 27.00 9.57 25.62
N ASP A 93 27.19 10.64 26.38
CA ASP A 93 26.10 11.40 27.00
C ASP A 93 25.13 11.99 25.94
N SER A 94 25.64 12.40 24.77
CA SER A 94 24.80 12.95 23.69
C SER A 94 23.92 11.88 23.06
N ILE A 95 24.48 10.71 22.78
CA ILE A 95 23.75 9.57 22.23
C ILE A 95 22.72 9.07 23.26
N THR A 96 23.10 9.04 24.54
CA THR A 96 22.20 8.69 25.64
C THR A 96 21.00 9.65 25.73
N GLU A 97 21.25 10.96 25.78
CA GLU A 97 20.19 12.00 25.82
C GLU A 97 19.27 11.93 24.58
N TYR A 98 19.84 11.68 23.40
CA TYR A 98 19.07 11.49 22.17
C TYR A 98 18.15 10.27 22.24
N LEU A 99 18.65 9.11 22.69
CA LEU A 99 17.82 7.91 22.87
C LEU A 99 16.73 8.14 23.93
N GLU A 100 17.06 8.76 25.08
CA GLU A 100 16.08 9.11 26.11
C GLU A 100 14.99 10.09 25.62
N SER A 101 15.25 10.86 24.57
CA SER A 101 14.29 11.80 23.96
C SER A 101 13.31 11.18 22.96
N LEU A 102 13.50 9.92 22.56
CA LEU A 102 12.73 9.32 21.45
C LEU A 102 11.24 9.09 21.81
N PRO A 103 10.29 9.45 20.92
CA PRO A 103 8.89 9.18 21.12
C PRO A 103 8.56 7.69 20.89
N TYR A 104 7.68 7.11 21.72
CA TYR A 104 7.21 5.73 21.54
C TYR A 104 6.23 5.54 20.37
N GLY A 105 5.74 6.63 19.78
CA GLY A 105 4.80 6.61 18.66
C GLY A 105 4.71 7.95 17.94
N TYR A 106 4.32 7.91 16.67
CA TYR A 106 4.18 9.08 15.80
C TYR A 106 2.89 8.97 14.98
N THR A 107 2.34 10.09 14.55
CA THR A 107 1.07 10.13 13.78
C THR A 107 1.02 11.39 12.91
N VAL A 108 0.61 11.19 11.66
CA VAL A 108 0.35 12.23 10.65
C VAL A 108 -1.04 12.02 10.04
N SER A 109 -1.46 12.90 9.14
CA SER A 109 -2.76 12.81 8.45
C SER A 109 -2.99 11.48 7.72
N GLU A 110 -1.92 10.81 7.27
CA GLU A 110 -2.01 9.60 6.47
C GLU A 110 -1.77 8.28 7.24
N PHE A 111 -1.09 8.30 8.39
CA PHE A 111 -0.78 7.09 9.17
C PHE A 111 -0.43 7.35 10.64
N ALA A 112 -0.53 6.31 11.45
CA ALA A 112 0.04 6.23 12.81
C ALA A 112 1.11 5.10 12.87
N CYS A 113 2.10 5.23 13.75
CA CYS A 113 3.14 4.20 13.91
C CYS A 113 3.74 4.14 15.33
N ALA A 114 4.31 2.98 15.68
CA ALA A 114 4.96 2.64 16.94
C ALA A 114 5.96 1.47 16.72
N HIS A 115 6.85 1.15 17.66
CA HIS A 115 7.80 0.03 17.46
C HIS A 115 7.13 -1.34 17.37
N ALA A 116 6.18 -1.68 18.25
CA ALA A 116 5.63 -3.04 18.32
C ALA A 116 4.10 -3.14 18.15
N ASN A 117 3.35 -2.27 18.81
CA ASN A 117 1.89 -2.21 18.76
C ASN A 117 1.41 -0.77 19.05
N LEU A 118 0.16 -0.45 18.69
CA LEU A 118 -0.43 0.88 18.92
C LEU A 118 -1.51 0.89 20.02
N VAL A 119 -1.52 -0.13 20.90
CA VAL A 119 -2.44 -0.24 22.05
C VAL A 119 -1.79 0.33 23.30
N ASN A 120 -0.55 -0.08 23.55
CA ASN A 120 0.35 0.47 24.55
C ASN A 120 1.79 0.31 24.02
N PRO A 121 2.33 1.29 23.28
CA PRO A 121 3.65 1.21 22.66
C PRO A 121 4.78 0.82 23.63
N GLU A 122 4.80 1.39 24.84
CA GLU A 122 5.80 1.12 25.89
C GLU A 122 5.84 -0.35 26.34
N SER A 123 4.79 -1.13 26.07
CA SER A 123 4.73 -2.55 26.44
C SER A 123 5.49 -3.49 25.50
N TYR A 124 5.88 -3.00 24.32
CA TYR A 124 6.57 -3.77 23.27
C TYR A 124 5.94 -5.13 22.90
N ASN A 125 4.63 -5.33 23.15
CA ASN A 125 3.95 -6.54 22.73
C ASN A 125 3.97 -6.68 21.20
N TYR A 126 4.40 -7.84 20.72
CA TYR A 126 4.42 -8.21 19.30
C TYR A 126 3.02 -8.20 18.66
N VAL A 127 2.96 -7.96 17.35
CA VAL A 127 1.77 -8.17 16.51
C VAL A 127 2.11 -9.19 15.42
N GLN A 128 1.64 -10.43 15.57
CA GLN A 128 1.99 -11.57 14.69
C GLN A 128 0.77 -12.25 14.08
N THR A 129 -0.36 -12.27 14.80
CA THR A 129 -1.63 -12.87 14.37
C THR A 129 -2.70 -11.83 14.02
N ILE A 130 -3.84 -12.30 13.50
CA ILE A 130 -5.00 -11.46 13.20
C ILE A 130 -5.59 -10.88 14.48
N GLU A 131 -5.60 -11.65 15.56
CA GLU A 131 -6.09 -11.25 16.88
C GLU A 131 -5.27 -10.09 17.46
N ASP A 132 -3.93 -10.16 17.36
CA ASP A 132 -3.04 -9.07 17.78
C ASP A 132 -3.31 -7.78 16.98
N ALA A 133 -3.46 -7.91 15.64
CA ALA A 133 -3.69 -6.79 14.74
C ALA A 133 -5.04 -6.11 15.02
N VAL A 134 -6.09 -6.89 15.31
CA VAL A 134 -7.42 -6.39 15.72
C VAL A 134 -7.37 -5.54 16.99
N LEU A 135 -6.45 -5.77 17.92
CA LEU A 135 -6.28 -4.90 19.09
C LEU A 135 -5.75 -3.51 18.69
N SER A 136 -4.73 -3.46 17.82
CA SER A 136 -4.21 -2.18 17.31
C SER A 136 -5.22 -1.44 16.43
N PHE A 137 -6.01 -2.16 15.62
CA PHE A 137 -7.13 -1.58 14.85
C PHE A 137 -8.25 -1.00 15.73
N LYS A 138 -8.44 -1.50 16.95
CA LYS A 138 -9.39 -0.95 17.93
C LYS A 138 -8.84 0.24 18.71
N ALA A 139 -7.52 0.32 18.91
CA ALA A 139 -6.87 1.38 19.67
C ALA A 139 -6.64 2.68 18.86
N ARG A 140 -6.60 2.60 17.53
CA ARG A 140 -6.33 3.72 16.61
C ARG A 140 -7.42 3.76 15.52
N THR A 141 -7.66 4.91 14.90
CA THR A 141 -8.72 5.09 13.86
C THR A 141 -8.15 5.36 12.46
N GLU A 142 -6.85 5.65 12.38
CA GLU A 142 -6.11 5.99 11.17
C GLU A 142 -6.13 4.82 10.16
N GLN A 143 -6.11 5.16 8.87
CA GLN A 143 -6.24 4.20 7.78
C GLN A 143 -5.05 3.23 7.71
N LEU A 144 -3.84 3.74 7.95
CA LEU A 144 -2.60 2.99 7.93
C LEU A 144 -1.93 3.02 9.31
N LEU A 145 -1.56 1.84 9.79
CA LEU A 145 -0.83 1.62 11.04
C LEU A 145 0.49 0.92 10.71
N PHE A 146 1.64 1.45 11.14
CA PHE A 146 2.94 0.79 10.93
C PHE A 146 3.58 0.33 12.26
N VAL A 147 4.11 -0.89 12.29
CA VAL A 147 4.82 -1.49 13.43
C VAL A 147 6.05 -2.29 12.99
N GLY A 148 7.11 -2.33 13.78
CA GLY A 148 8.33 -3.14 13.60
C GLY A 148 8.36 -4.36 14.52
N HIS A 149 9.49 -4.59 15.19
CA HIS A 149 9.74 -5.54 16.30
C HIS A 149 9.64 -7.04 15.99
N THR A 150 8.78 -7.47 15.06
CA THR A 150 8.74 -8.86 14.59
C THR A 150 9.96 -9.23 13.74
N HIS A 151 10.59 -8.23 13.10
CA HIS A 151 11.58 -8.37 12.02
C HIS A 151 11.08 -9.11 10.76
N ALA A 152 9.77 -9.27 10.57
CA ALA A 152 9.17 -10.03 9.48
C ALA A 152 8.11 -9.21 8.72
N PRO A 153 8.27 -8.98 7.41
CA PRO A 153 7.27 -8.28 6.60
C PRO A 153 5.88 -8.89 6.71
N ALA A 154 4.88 -8.07 7.01
CA ALA A 154 3.49 -8.50 7.19
C ALA A 154 2.50 -7.40 6.81
N VAL A 155 1.33 -7.80 6.35
CA VAL A 155 0.19 -6.91 6.11
C VAL A 155 -1.06 -7.57 6.67
N PHE A 156 -1.79 -6.84 7.51
CA PHE A 156 -3.14 -7.17 7.93
C PHE A 156 -4.09 -6.14 7.35
N LEU A 157 -5.21 -6.59 6.80
CA LEU A 157 -6.29 -5.75 6.29
C LEU A 157 -7.52 -5.96 7.17
N MET A 158 -8.14 -4.87 7.58
CA MET A 158 -9.49 -4.84 8.12
C MET A 158 -10.43 -4.21 7.08
N ASP A 159 -11.52 -4.90 6.76
CA ASP A 159 -12.52 -4.46 5.79
C ASP A 159 -13.60 -3.55 6.44
N PRO A 160 -14.50 -2.92 5.66
CA PRO A 160 -15.54 -2.03 6.19
C PRO A 160 -16.49 -2.72 7.18
N GLU A 161 -16.76 -4.03 6.96
CA GLU A 161 -17.53 -4.88 7.84
C GLU A 161 -16.81 -5.24 9.17
N GLY A 162 -15.52 -4.91 9.30
CA GLY A 162 -14.71 -5.13 10.50
C GLY A 162 -14.11 -6.53 10.62
N SER A 163 -14.17 -7.34 9.56
CA SER A 163 -13.42 -8.58 9.45
C SER A 163 -11.94 -8.28 9.20
N CYS A 164 -11.05 -9.12 9.73
CA CYS A 164 -9.61 -8.92 9.63
C CYS A 164 -8.94 -10.13 8.98
N SER A 165 -8.05 -9.87 8.03
CA SER A 165 -7.34 -10.86 7.21
C SER A 165 -5.85 -10.53 7.11
N LYS A 166 -5.03 -11.52 6.72
CA LYS A 166 -3.59 -11.32 6.46
C LYS A 166 -3.32 -11.41 4.97
N LEU A 167 -2.60 -10.43 4.43
CA LEU A 167 -2.24 -10.33 3.01
C LEU A 167 -0.76 -10.65 2.79
N SER A 168 -0.37 -10.84 1.52
CA SER A 168 1.03 -10.97 1.11
C SER A 168 1.80 -9.65 1.27
N ALA A 169 3.08 -9.75 1.62
CA ALA A 169 3.97 -8.61 1.88
C ALA A 169 4.79 -8.22 0.63
N ASP A 170 4.10 -8.09 -0.51
CA ASP A 170 4.71 -7.78 -1.82
C ASP A 170 4.23 -6.44 -2.41
N GLY A 171 3.33 -5.76 -1.69
CA GLY A 171 2.89 -4.39 -1.97
C GLY A 171 1.48 -4.31 -2.56
N PHE A 172 0.71 -3.31 -2.12
CA PHE A 172 -0.72 -3.21 -2.35
C PHE A 172 -1.16 -1.76 -2.58
N ILE A 173 -2.33 -1.60 -3.19
CA ILE A 173 -3.06 -0.32 -3.23
C ILE A 173 -3.89 -0.20 -1.95
N VAL A 174 -3.82 0.97 -1.32
CA VAL A 174 -4.59 1.32 -0.13
C VAL A 174 -6.00 1.71 -0.59
N LEU A 175 -7.00 0.87 -0.29
CA LEU A 175 -8.41 1.13 -0.57
C LEU A 175 -9.01 2.04 0.51
N HIS A 176 -9.84 3.01 0.12
CA HIS A 176 -10.26 4.11 1.01
C HIS A 176 -10.96 3.64 2.28
N SER A 177 -11.89 2.69 2.14
CA SER A 177 -12.69 2.14 3.23
C SER A 177 -12.04 0.97 3.97
N CYS A 178 -10.91 0.44 3.49
CA CYS A 178 -10.08 -0.52 4.23
C CYS A 178 -9.15 0.18 5.22
N ARG A 179 -8.80 -0.53 6.29
CA ARG A 179 -7.72 -0.16 7.21
C ARG A 179 -6.62 -1.21 7.21
N TYR A 180 -5.37 -0.81 7.38
CA TYR A 180 -4.21 -1.68 7.24
C TYR A 180 -3.26 -1.55 8.43
N LEU A 181 -2.70 -2.68 8.86
CA LEU A 181 -1.57 -2.74 9.77
C LEU A 181 -0.40 -3.41 9.06
N ILE A 182 0.70 -2.68 8.92
CA ILE A 182 1.85 -3.05 8.09
C ILE A 182 3.08 -3.22 8.98
N ASN A 183 3.78 -4.34 8.81
CA ASN A 183 5.14 -4.51 9.29
C ASN A 183 6.12 -4.40 8.11
N PRO A 184 7.08 -3.46 8.10
CA PRO A 184 8.02 -3.29 6.99
C PRO A 184 9.07 -4.41 6.93
N GLY A 185 9.17 -5.24 7.98
CA GLY A 185 10.28 -6.15 8.21
C GLY A 185 11.39 -5.48 9.02
N SER A 186 12.62 -5.95 8.82
CA SER A 186 13.83 -5.44 9.47
C SER A 186 14.88 -5.05 8.44
N VAL A 187 15.60 -3.97 8.71
CA VAL A 187 16.80 -3.58 7.96
C VAL A 187 17.96 -4.51 8.28
N GLY A 188 18.33 -4.65 9.55
CA GLY A 188 19.62 -5.25 9.94
C GLY A 188 19.58 -6.70 10.42
N MET A 189 18.40 -7.25 10.73
CA MET A 189 18.26 -8.59 11.31
C MET A 189 16.96 -9.32 10.85
N PRO A 190 16.71 -9.50 9.52
CA PRO A 190 15.46 -10.11 9.03
C PRO A 190 15.21 -11.51 9.61
N ARG A 191 14.05 -11.73 10.25
CA ARG A 191 13.65 -13.06 10.76
C ARG A 191 12.82 -13.81 9.72
N THR A 192 13.42 -13.99 8.54
CA THR A 192 12.80 -14.73 7.42
C THR A 192 13.84 -15.59 6.70
N LYS A 193 13.41 -16.37 5.69
CA LYS A 193 14.32 -17.12 4.80
C LYS A 193 15.11 -16.22 3.84
N ASP A 194 14.60 -15.02 3.57
CA ASP A 194 15.32 -13.98 2.82
C ASP A 194 16.06 -13.08 3.82
N LEU A 195 17.39 -13.03 3.72
CA LEU A 195 18.25 -12.23 4.59
C LEU A 195 18.52 -10.82 4.03
N ARG A 196 17.88 -10.45 2.92
CA ARG A 196 17.92 -9.06 2.41
C ARG A 196 17.25 -8.10 3.39
N ALA A 197 17.83 -6.92 3.54
CA ALA A 197 17.26 -5.84 4.32
C ALA A 197 15.87 -5.45 3.78
N THR A 198 14.91 -5.24 4.67
CA THR A 198 13.49 -5.02 4.31
C THR A 198 12.97 -3.69 4.82
N TYR A 199 12.26 -2.97 3.95
CA TYR A 199 11.55 -1.74 4.30
C TYR A 199 10.33 -1.49 3.41
N CYS A 200 9.46 -0.56 3.81
CA CYS A 200 8.29 -0.14 3.03
C CYS A 200 8.46 1.25 2.42
N ILE A 201 7.96 1.45 1.21
CA ILE A 201 7.68 2.77 0.65
C ILE A 201 6.16 2.99 0.65
N PHE A 202 5.69 4.07 1.24
CA PHE A 202 4.30 4.51 1.15
C PHE A 202 4.19 5.81 0.34
N ASP A 203 3.44 5.74 -0.77
CA ASP A 203 3.18 6.85 -1.67
C ASP A 203 1.77 7.42 -1.41
N THR A 204 1.70 8.68 -0.97
CA THR A 204 0.44 9.33 -0.57
C THR A 204 -0.44 9.75 -1.75
N MET A 205 0.13 9.83 -2.97
CA MET A 205 -0.58 10.21 -4.20
C MET A 205 -1.13 8.97 -4.91
N GLU A 206 -0.29 7.98 -5.16
CA GLU A 206 -0.70 6.68 -5.74
C GLU A 206 -1.68 5.93 -4.81
N LYS A 207 -1.61 6.23 -3.50
CA LYS A 207 -2.16 5.43 -2.40
C LYS A 207 -1.63 4.00 -2.47
N ARG A 208 -0.31 3.85 -2.47
CA ARG A 208 0.38 2.57 -2.65
C ARG A 208 1.41 2.32 -1.55
N VAL A 209 1.37 1.13 -0.96
CA VAL A 209 2.45 0.60 -0.12
C VAL A 209 3.24 -0.42 -0.95
N SER A 210 4.57 -0.30 -0.98
CA SER A 210 5.45 -1.17 -1.76
C SER A 210 6.59 -1.67 -0.89
N PHE A 211 6.82 -2.98 -0.87
CA PHE A 211 7.92 -3.58 -0.11
C PHE A 211 9.22 -3.57 -0.91
N ARG A 212 10.34 -3.31 -0.22
CA ARG A 212 11.70 -3.31 -0.74
C ARG A 212 12.50 -4.42 -0.08
N ARG A 213 13.35 -5.10 -0.85
CA ARG A 213 14.23 -6.20 -0.40
C ARG A 213 15.64 -5.95 -0.95
N VAL A 214 16.53 -5.39 -0.13
CA VAL A 214 17.83 -4.84 -0.52
C VAL A 214 18.96 -5.79 -0.12
N GLY A 215 19.86 -6.10 -1.07
CA GLY A 215 21.05 -6.91 -0.80
C GLY A 215 22.14 -6.12 -0.08
N TYR A 216 22.77 -6.73 0.93
CA TYR A 216 23.98 -6.26 1.59
C TYR A 216 24.94 -7.45 1.80
N ASP A 217 26.21 -7.18 2.14
CA ASP A 217 27.17 -8.26 2.39
C ASP A 217 26.97 -8.88 3.79
N VAL A 218 26.09 -9.89 3.83
CA VAL A 218 25.85 -10.73 5.01
C VAL A 218 27.12 -11.43 5.50
N GLN A 219 28.09 -11.72 4.63
CA GLN A 219 29.34 -12.41 5.02
C GLN A 219 30.35 -11.44 5.65
N ALA A 220 30.41 -10.19 5.19
CA ALA A 220 31.11 -9.13 5.90
C ALA A 220 30.49 -8.87 7.29
N PHE A 221 29.16 -8.79 7.37
CA PHE A 221 28.46 -8.63 8.65
C PHE A 221 28.75 -9.79 9.62
N ARG A 222 28.68 -11.05 9.19
CA ARG A 222 29.05 -12.22 10.02
C ARG A 222 30.49 -12.12 10.56
N LYS A 223 31.48 -11.84 9.70
CA LYS A 223 32.88 -11.67 10.11
C LYS A 223 33.09 -10.52 11.10
N MET A 224 32.30 -9.46 10.99
CA MET A 224 32.33 -8.34 11.93
C MET A 224 31.77 -8.74 13.30
N ILE A 225 30.66 -9.49 13.35
CA ILE A 225 30.15 -10.08 14.59
C ILE A 225 31.20 -10.99 15.24
N GLU A 226 31.80 -11.91 14.48
CA GLU A 226 32.84 -12.83 14.94
C GLU A 226 34.09 -12.13 15.51
N LYS A 227 34.40 -10.93 15.01
CA LYS A 227 35.58 -10.14 15.38
C LYS A 227 35.35 -9.18 16.55
N ASP A 228 34.21 -8.50 16.59
CA ASP A 228 34.01 -7.30 17.42
C ASP A 228 33.02 -7.47 18.60
N ALA A 229 32.22 -8.55 18.60
CA ALA A 229 31.33 -8.90 19.70
C ALA A 229 32.11 -9.31 20.97
N LYS A 230 31.51 -9.16 22.15
CA LYS A 230 32.24 -9.24 23.44
C LYS A 230 32.28 -10.63 24.07
N SER A 231 31.52 -11.60 23.56
CA SER A 231 31.62 -13.00 23.99
C SER A 231 31.21 -13.98 22.90
N SER A 232 31.67 -15.23 23.02
CA SER A 232 31.31 -16.32 22.10
C SER A 232 29.81 -16.65 22.14
N GLU A 233 29.13 -16.44 23.28
CA GLU A 233 27.67 -16.60 23.37
C GLU A 233 26.93 -15.48 22.64
N GLN A 234 27.45 -14.24 22.61
CA GLN A 234 26.89 -13.17 21.78
C GLN A 234 27.05 -13.51 20.29
N ILE A 235 28.25 -13.94 19.87
CA ILE A 235 28.53 -14.36 18.48
C ILE A 235 27.57 -15.48 18.07
N ALA A 236 27.53 -16.57 18.84
CA ALA A 236 26.68 -17.73 18.54
C ALA A 236 25.19 -17.34 18.49
N TYR A 237 24.72 -16.46 19.39
CA TYR A 237 23.32 -16.03 19.38
C TYR A 237 22.97 -15.20 18.13
N VAL A 238 23.82 -14.25 17.73
CA VAL A 238 23.55 -13.39 16.55
C VAL A 238 23.68 -14.18 15.25
N LEU A 239 24.65 -15.08 15.12
CA LEU A 239 24.76 -15.99 13.97
C LEU A 239 23.54 -16.93 13.90
N ASN A 240 23.10 -17.52 15.02
CA ASN A 240 21.89 -18.33 15.07
C ASN A 240 20.61 -17.57 14.68
N LEU A 241 20.51 -16.25 14.91
CA LEU A 241 19.38 -15.47 14.39
C LEU A 241 19.40 -15.36 12.86
N LEU A 242 20.58 -15.21 12.25
CA LEU A 242 20.75 -15.20 10.79
C LEU A 242 20.52 -16.58 10.15
N ASP A 243 20.77 -17.67 10.88
CA ASP A 243 20.67 -19.05 10.37
C ASP A 243 19.31 -19.73 10.64
N SER A 244 18.59 -19.35 11.70
CA SER A 244 17.36 -20.06 12.12
C SER A 244 16.08 -19.61 11.40
N HIS A 245 16.09 -18.46 10.73
CA HIS A 245 14.94 -17.88 10.00
C HIS A 245 13.64 -17.73 10.82
N MET A 246 13.72 -17.77 12.15
CA MET A 246 12.58 -17.93 13.05
C MET A 246 12.57 -16.88 14.16
N LEU A 247 11.37 -16.59 14.67
CA LEU A 247 11.20 -15.84 15.91
C LEU A 247 11.77 -16.65 17.08
N PRO A 248 12.59 -16.05 17.97
CA PRO A 248 13.05 -16.74 19.17
C PRO A 248 11.84 -17.08 20.05
N ALA A 249 11.65 -18.38 20.34
CA ALA A 249 10.51 -18.84 21.11
C ALA A 249 10.44 -18.16 22.49
N ARG A 250 9.23 -17.76 22.91
CA ARG A 250 8.98 -17.12 24.21
C ARG A 250 9.51 -18.03 25.32
N LYS A 251 10.49 -17.55 26.10
CA LYS A 251 11.26 -18.35 27.07
C LYS A 251 10.37 -19.14 28.04
N THR A 252 10.19 -20.43 27.80
CA THR A 252 9.99 -21.40 28.87
C THR A 252 11.33 -21.54 29.61
N SER A 253 11.35 -21.20 30.89
CA SER A 253 12.59 -21.02 31.68
C SER A 253 13.34 -22.33 31.92
N LYS A 254 14.24 -22.71 30.99
CA LYS A 254 15.14 -23.88 31.14
C LYS A 254 16.37 -23.86 30.22
N ASP A 255 17.05 -22.72 30.13
CA ASP A 255 18.42 -22.64 29.61
C ASP A 255 19.43 -22.37 30.73
N VAL A 256 20.64 -22.92 30.59
CA VAL A 256 21.71 -22.79 31.61
C VAL A 256 22.41 -21.44 31.43
N SER A 257 21.84 -20.39 32.02
CA SER A 257 22.35 -19.02 31.90
C SER A 257 23.84 -18.91 32.27
N SER A 258 24.65 -18.35 31.38
CA SER A 258 26.10 -18.26 31.61
C SER A 258 26.42 -17.36 32.82
N PRO A 259 27.59 -17.53 33.47
CA PRO A 259 27.99 -16.69 34.61
C PRO A 259 28.02 -15.19 34.30
N ALA A 260 28.23 -14.81 33.03
CA ALA A 260 28.15 -13.42 32.59
C ALA A 260 26.69 -12.91 32.60
N VAL A 261 25.76 -13.67 31.99
CA VAL A 261 24.33 -13.29 31.96
C VAL A 261 23.72 -13.27 33.36
N ARG A 262 24.14 -14.18 34.25
CA ARG A 262 23.70 -14.18 35.65
C ARG A 262 24.07 -12.88 36.36
N LYS A 263 25.31 -12.40 36.19
CA LYS A 263 25.77 -11.10 36.72
C LYS A 263 25.00 -9.91 36.12
N ILE A 264 24.72 -9.94 34.82
CA ILE A 264 23.93 -8.89 34.15
C ILE A 264 22.52 -8.82 34.75
N ARG A 265 21.86 -9.97 34.98
CA ARG A 265 20.54 -10.05 35.61
C ARG A 265 20.55 -9.64 37.09
N GLU A 266 21.57 -10.05 37.85
CA GLU A 266 21.79 -9.60 39.23
C GLU A 266 21.95 -8.06 39.29
N ALA A 267 22.75 -7.48 38.39
CA ALA A 267 22.96 -6.04 38.31
C ALA A 267 21.70 -5.27 37.88
N ALA A 268 20.94 -5.75 36.89
CA ALA A 268 19.69 -5.14 36.46
C ALA A 268 18.63 -5.14 37.59
N MET A 269 18.49 -6.24 38.33
CA MET A 269 17.61 -6.29 39.50
C MET A 269 18.07 -5.33 40.63
N ALA A 270 19.37 -5.21 40.87
CA ALA A 270 19.91 -4.27 41.85
C ALA A 270 19.69 -2.80 41.43
N ALA A 271 19.92 -2.47 40.16
CA ALA A 271 19.67 -1.14 39.60
C ALA A 271 18.17 -0.78 39.69
N ARG A 272 17.27 -1.71 39.35
CA ARG A 272 15.82 -1.55 39.50
C ARG A 272 15.41 -1.34 40.96
N LYS A 273 16.01 -2.07 41.91
CA LYS A 273 15.79 -1.86 43.35
C LYS A 273 16.17 -0.43 43.75
N ALA A 274 17.37 0.03 43.37
CA ALA A 274 17.82 1.40 43.65
C ALA A 274 16.96 2.48 42.96
N LYS A 275 16.53 2.27 41.70
CA LYS A 275 15.65 3.20 40.95
C LYS A 275 14.23 3.26 41.57
N ARG A 276 13.78 2.17 42.23
CA ARG A 276 12.54 2.10 43.01
C ARG A 276 12.66 2.73 44.40
N GLU A 277 13.80 2.56 45.07
CA GLU A 277 14.10 3.16 46.39
C GLU A 277 14.41 4.66 46.30
N LYS A 278 14.83 5.17 45.13
CA LYS A 278 15.01 6.61 44.86
C LYS A 278 13.73 7.37 44.50
N LYS A 279 12.58 6.73 44.28
CA LYS A 279 11.30 7.44 44.11
C LYS A 279 10.79 7.92 45.48
N PRO A 280 10.53 9.24 45.69
CA PRO A 280 9.94 9.71 46.93
C PRO A 280 8.58 9.05 47.19
N SER A 281 8.39 8.52 48.41
CA SER A 281 7.13 7.92 48.84
C SER A 281 6.10 9.01 49.14
N GLY A 282 5.43 9.53 48.11
CA GLY A 282 4.47 10.64 48.21
C GLY A 282 3.25 10.48 47.32
N GLN A 283 2.09 10.32 47.97
CA GLN A 283 0.72 10.37 47.44
C GLN A 283 0.29 9.30 46.42
N SER A 284 -0.72 8.53 46.82
CA SER A 284 -1.50 7.60 46.00
C SER A 284 -2.60 8.32 45.22
N ALA A 285 -3.12 7.67 44.16
CA ALA A 285 -4.24 8.19 43.40
C ALA A 285 -5.50 8.41 44.25
N GLY A 286 -6.20 9.52 43.98
CA GLY A 286 -7.53 9.83 44.50
C GLY A 286 -8.19 10.83 43.57
N GLY A 287 -9.28 10.44 42.90
CA GLY A 287 -9.97 11.29 41.93
C GLY A 287 -11.04 12.17 42.58
N ALA A 288 -11.04 13.45 42.24
CA ALA A 288 -12.13 14.37 42.49
C ALA A 288 -12.18 15.42 41.36
N SER A 289 -13.38 15.82 40.96
CA SER A 289 -13.59 16.90 39.98
C SER A 289 -13.58 18.26 40.66
N MET A 290 -13.13 19.31 39.96
CA MET A 290 -13.74 20.63 40.10
C MET A 290 -13.47 21.54 38.89
N PHE A 291 -14.42 22.45 38.70
CA PHE A 291 -14.52 23.45 37.66
C PHE A 291 -13.34 24.42 37.62
N LEU A 292 -13.03 24.93 36.41
CA LEU A 292 -12.86 26.37 36.19
C LEU A 292 -13.66 26.79 34.95
N ASP A 293 -14.00 28.07 34.87
CA ASP A 293 -15.19 28.59 34.19
C ASP A 293 -14.88 29.40 32.91
N ASP A 294 -15.89 29.61 32.07
CA ASP A 294 -15.76 30.08 30.67
C ASP A 294 -15.98 31.60 30.51
N ALA A 295 -14.91 32.40 30.59
CA ALA A 295 -15.03 33.87 30.53
C ALA A 295 -13.79 34.68 30.05
N ALA A 296 -13.20 34.39 28.88
CA ALA A 296 -12.12 35.27 28.34
C ALA A 296 -11.94 35.35 26.80
N LEU A 297 -12.90 34.91 25.97
CA LEU A 297 -12.66 34.69 24.53
C LEU A 297 -13.62 35.42 23.56
N LYS A 298 -13.59 36.76 23.53
CA LYS A 298 -14.31 37.58 22.51
C LYS A 298 -13.55 38.85 22.07
N SER A 299 -13.42 39.02 20.74
CA SER A 299 -12.99 40.22 19.98
C SER A 299 -11.58 40.78 20.31
N ILE A 300 -10.81 41.35 19.37
CA ILE A 300 -11.12 42.38 18.37
C ILE A 300 -10.32 42.17 17.06
N GLN A 301 -10.83 42.70 15.93
CA GLN A 301 -10.16 42.73 14.62
C GLN A 301 -9.50 44.10 14.30
N THR A 302 -8.61 44.08 13.29
CA THR A 302 -8.25 45.17 12.36
C THR A 302 -7.44 46.41 12.81
N ALA A 303 -6.18 46.42 12.32
CA ALA A 303 -5.61 47.45 11.43
C ALA A 303 -5.01 48.76 12.06
N PRO A 304 -4.36 49.68 11.29
CA PRO A 304 -2.91 49.91 11.51
C PRO A 304 -2.43 51.38 11.50
N SER A 305 -1.16 51.64 11.83
CA SER A 305 -0.50 52.91 11.44
C SER A 305 1.02 52.79 11.20
N ASN A 306 1.57 53.73 10.43
CA ASN A 306 2.79 53.59 9.63
C ASN A 306 3.62 54.89 9.72
N LYS A 307 4.98 54.81 9.83
CA LYS A 307 6.02 55.73 9.23
C LYS A 307 7.18 56.18 10.15
N LYS A 308 8.42 55.94 9.65
CA LYS A 308 9.61 56.85 9.62
C LYS A 308 10.33 57.15 10.98
N ARG A 309 11.65 57.47 11.04
CA ARG A 309 12.72 57.58 10.01
C ARG A 309 14.14 57.38 10.62
N LYS A 310 15.12 57.17 9.73
CA LYS A 310 16.60 57.31 9.81
C LYS A 310 17.09 58.49 10.70
N VAL A 311 18.35 58.57 11.18
CA VAL A 311 19.68 58.30 10.56
C VAL A 311 20.74 57.91 11.62
N ALA A 312 21.78 57.15 11.24
CA ALA A 312 22.95 56.83 12.07
C ALA A 312 24.25 57.49 11.56
N LYS A 313 25.27 57.66 12.42
CA LYS A 313 26.67 57.92 12.00
C LYS A 313 27.72 57.73 13.10
N ASN A 314 28.66 56.80 12.86
CA ASN A 314 30.13 56.89 13.03
C ASN A 314 30.77 55.61 13.61
N GLU A 315 31.65 54.99 12.82
CA GLU A 315 32.73 54.11 13.29
C GLU A 315 34.04 54.93 13.51
N PRO A 316 35.19 54.31 13.87
CA PRO A 316 36.03 53.73 12.81
C PRO A 316 36.74 52.38 13.13
N VAL A 317 36.44 51.38 12.29
CA VAL A 317 37.34 50.38 11.65
C VAL A 317 38.57 49.81 12.40
N LYS A 318 38.60 48.46 12.50
CA LYS A 318 39.68 47.47 12.11
C LYS A 318 39.51 46.16 12.91
N THR A 319 39.71 44.92 12.43
CA THR A 319 39.96 44.30 11.09
C THR A 319 39.48 42.81 11.17
N TRP A 320 39.71 41.80 10.31
CA TRP A 320 40.67 41.57 9.20
C TRP A 320 40.13 40.71 8.04
N LYS A 321 40.08 39.38 8.18
CA LYS A 321 39.75 38.32 7.20
C LYS A 321 39.34 37.05 7.98
N SER A 322 38.59 36.05 7.50
CA SER A 322 37.83 35.81 6.25
C SER A 322 36.99 34.53 6.41
N SER A 323 35.83 34.39 5.75
CA SER A 323 35.11 33.10 5.63
C SER A 323 34.26 33.01 4.35
N ARG A 324 34.21 31.83 3.71
CA ARG A 324 33.74 31.63 2.32
C ARG A 324 32.20 31.54 2.14
N TRP A 325 31.43 31.57 3.22
CA TRP A 325 29.98 31.27 3.20
C TRP A 325 29.09 32.35 2.57
N LEU A 326 29.43 33.65 2.72
CA LEU A 326 28.51 34.73 2.34
C LEU A 326 28.28 34.85 0.81
N VAL A 327 29.26 34.42 0.00
CA VAL A 327 29.15 34.45 -1.47
C VAL A 327 28.22 33.35 -1.99
N VAL A 328 28.21 32.18 -1.34
CA VAL A 328 27.34 31.05 -1.72
C VAL A 328 25.87 31.40 -1.52
N VAL A 329 25.52 32.05 -0.40
CA VAL A 329 24.13 32.47 -0.12
C VAL A 329 23.63 33.49 -1.15
N ILE A 330 24.47 34.44 -1.56
CA ILE A 330 24.12 35.42 -2.60
C ILE A 330 23.96 34.75 -3.98
N ALA A 331 24.81 33.77 -4.32
CA ALA A 331 24.68 33.00 -5.55
C ALA A 331 23.37 32.19 -5.60
N CYS A 332 23.04 31.46 -4.53
CA CYS A 332 21.80 30.68 -4.47
C CYS A 332 20.54 31.55 -4.56
N LEU A 333 20.53 32.74 -3.93
CA LEU A 333 19.41 33.68 -4.05
C LEU A 333 19.24 34.24 -5.46
N LEU A 334 20.32 34.41 -6.23
CA LEU A 334 20.24 34.80 -7.64
C LEU A 334 19.70 33.67 -8.53
N VAL A 335 20.06 32.40 -8.27
CA VAL A 335 19.51 31.24 -8.98
C VAL A 335 18.01 31.11 -8.76
N VAL A 336 17.53 31.21 -7.52
CA VAL A 336 16.08 31.16 -7.22
C VAL A 336 15.33 32.37 -7.79
N GLY A 337 15.97 33.55 -7.83
CA GLY A 337 15.40 34.75 -8.46
C GLY A 337 15.16 34.62 -9.97
N MET A 338 16.01 33.87 -10.69
CA MET A 338 15.84 33.66 -12.14
C MET A 338 14.63 32.79 -12.48
N ALA A 339 14.26 31.81 -11.64
CA ALA A 339 13.14 30.91 -11.90
C ALA A 339 11.79 31.64 -12.07
N PHE A 340 11.51 32.64 -11.22
CA PHE A 340 10.30 33.46 -11.34
C PHE A 340 10.38 34.50 -12.47
N GLY A 341 11.59 34.96 -12.84
CA GLY A 341 11.78 35.88 -13.96
C GLY A 341 11.41 35.24 -15.32
N ILE A 342 11.70 33.95 -15.50
CA ILE A 342 11.48 33.24 -16.77
C ILE A 342 10.00 33.09 -17.13
N VAL A 343 9.10 32.97 -16.13
CA VAL A 343 7.64 32.93 -16.37
C VAL A 343 7.13 34.27 -16.90
N ALA A 344 7.67 35.39 -16.42
CA ALA A 344 7.34 36.73 -16.93
C ALA A 344 7.99 37.03 -18.30
N TYR A 345 9.21 36.55 -18.53
CA TYR A 345 9.95 36.78 -19.79
C TYR A 345 9.31 36.07 -20.99
N LYS A 346 8.63 34.94 -20.77
CA LYS A 346 7.95 34.16 -21.82
C LYS A 346 6.76 34.86 -22.52
N MET A 347 6.36 36.07 -22.07
CA MET A 347 5.29 36.86 -22.71
C MET A 347 5.77 37.92 -23.73
N LYS A 348 7.09 38.05 -23.98
CA LYS A 348 7.64 38.92 -25.04
C LYS A 348 8.79 38.22 -25.77
N GLY A 349 8.45 37.48 -26.82
CA GLY A 349 9.43 36.72 -27.60
C GLY A 349 10.37 37.60 -28.42
N HIS A 350 11.66 37.55 -28.10
CA HIS A 350 12.78 37.87 -28.98
C HIS A 350 13.94 36.93 -28.63
N SER A 351 14.83 36.66 -29.58
CA SER A 351 15.99 35.77 -29.45
C SER A 351 17.28 36.57 -29.47
N GLU A 352 18.25 36.26 -28.59
CA GLU A 352 19.69 36.23 -28.92
C GLU A 352 20.59 35.73 -27.78
N ALA A 353 21.81 35.36 -28.16
CA ALA A 353 23.04 35.23 -27.36
C ALA A 353 23.02 34.45 -26.03
N LEU A 354 23.59 33.23 -26.08
CA LEU A 354 24.26 32.59 -24.94
C LEU A 354 25.73 32.39 -25.33
N SER A 355 26.62 33.22 -24.79
CA SER A 355 28.08 33.14 -24.94
C SER A 355 28.77 33.49 -23.63
N ASP A 356 30.02 33.06 -23.50
CA ASP A 356 30.90 33.24 -22.33
C ASP A 356 30.42 32.60 -21.01
N TYR A 357 30.90 31.37 -20.76
CA TYR A 357 31.69 31.08 -19.55
C TYR A 357 32.50 29.78 -19.75
N GLN A 358 33.83 29.91 -19.78
CA GLN A 358 34.77 28.79 -19.81
C GLN A 358 35.59 28.73 -18.50
N GLN A 359 36.27 27.60 -18.30
CA GLN A 359 37.32 27.32 -17.31
C GLN A 359 36.85 27.04 -15.87
N LEU A 360 36.95 25.76 -15.48
CA LEU A 360 36.93 25.28 -14.09
C LEU A 360 38.38 25.02 -13.63
N PRO A 361 38.74 25.26 -12.35
CA PRO A 361 40.06 24.91 -11.81
C PRO A 361 40.27 23.39 -11.64
N PRO A 362 41.52 22.88 -11.64
CA PRO A 362 41.80 21.44 -11.56
C PRO A 362 41.59 20.84 -10.15
N GLY A 363 41.25 19.56 -10.07
CA GLY A 363 41.19 18.83 -8.79
C GLY A 363 40.22 17.63 -8.68
N LEU A 364 39.53 17.23 -9.76
CA LEU A 364 38.48 16.19 -9.73
C LEU A 364 38.76 14.96 -10.63
N GLU A 365 39.98 14.84 -11.14
CA GLU A 365 40.40 13.86 -12.17
C GLU A 365 40.61 12.42 -11.62
N LYS A 366 39.76 11.97 -10.68
CA LYS A 366 39.79 10.57 -10.21
C LYS A 366 38.43 9.94 -9.85
N ALA A 367 37.34 10.56 -10.29
CA ALA A 367 35.99 10.01 -10.23
C ALA A 367 35.35 9.77 -11.63
N ALA A 368 36.07 10.10 -12.72
CA ALA A 368 35.53 10.12 -14.09
C ALA A 368 35.99 8.95 -14.99
N GLU A 369 36.93 8.12 -14.53
CA GLU A 369 37.68 7.17 -15.39
C GLU A 369 37.09 5.74 -15.45
N ILE A 370 35.77 5.61 -15.26
CA ILE A 370 35.05 4.31 -15.32
C ILE A 370 33.87 4.32 -16.32
N VAL A 371 33.50 5.48 -16.88
CA VAL A 371 32.23 5.66 -17.63
C VAL A 371 32.44 6.02 -19.12
N LEU A 372 33.66 5.90 -19.66
CA LEU A 372 33.95 6.20 -21.06
C LEU A 372 34.73 5.09 -21.78
N GLN A 373 33.99 4.11 -22.30
CA GLN A 373 34.36 3.39 -23.53
C GLN A 373 33.13 3.35 -24.44
N GLU A 374 33.24 3.97 -25.63
CA GLU A 374 32.16 4.02 -26.63
C GLU A 374 32.05 2.71 -27.43
N PRO A 375 30.88 2.42 -28.04
CA PRO A 375 30.54 1.08 -28.52
C PRO A 375 31.15 0.73 -29.88
N MET A 376 31.34 -0.58 -30.10
CA MET A 376 31.58 -1.16 -31.43
C MET A 376 30.32 -0.99 -32.32
N PRO A 377 30.45 -0.62 -33.60
CA PRO A 377 29.30 -0.33 -34.46
C PRO A 377 28.70 -1.56 -35.13
N GLY A 378 27.36 -1.57 -35.23
CA GLY A 378 26.63 -2.28 -36.29
C GLY A 378 25.80 -3.49 -35.85
N GLN A 379 24.53 -3.27 -35.52
CA GLN A 379 23.40 -3.86 -36.28
C GLN A 379 22.06 -3.18 -35.95
N ASP A 380 21.32 -2.87 -37.01
CA ASP A 380 19.89 -2.56 -37.17
C ASP A 380 19.07 -2.04 -35.97
N VAL A 381 18.67 -0.77 -36.05
CA VAL A 381 17.80 -0.09 -35.08
C VAL A 381 16.33 -0.31 -35.43
N GLU A 382 15.68 -1.30 -34.82
CA GLU A 382 14.21 -1.32 -34.72
C GLU A 382 13.71 -1.92 -33.38
N LYS A 383 12.70 -1.27 -32.79
CA LYS A 383 11.86 -1.75 -31.68
C LYS A 383 12.56 -2.15 -30.36
N GLN A 384 12.99 -1.16 -29.58
CA GLN A 384 13.00 -1.26 -28.11
C GLN A 384 12.33 -0.05 -27.43
N VAL A 385 11.01 -0.13 -27.24
CA VAL A 385 10.34 0.55 -26.12
C VAL A 385 10.26 -0.48 -25.00
N GLY A 386 11.21 -0.42 -24.07
CA GLY A 386 11.39 -1.44 -23.04
C GLY A 386 10.21 -1.50 -22.06
N ALA A 387 9.46 -2.60 -22.08
CA ALA A 387 8.42 -2.85 -21.09
C ALA A 387 9.02 -2.96 -19.68
N THR A 388 8.45 -2.24 -18.70
CA THR A 388 8.87 -2.42 -17.30
C THR A 388 8.40 -3.78 -16.81
N ASN A 389 9.34 -4.70 -16.56
CA ASN A 389 9.08 -6.05 -16.06
C ASN A 389 8.54 -6.02 -14.61
N ARG A 390 7.26 -5.68 -14.46
CA ARG A 390 6.46 -5.96 -13.28
C ARG A 390 5.93 -7.38 -13.43
N GLY A 391 6.33 -8.29 -12.56
CA GLY A 391 5.76 -9.64 -12.53
C GLY A 391 4.24 -9.57 -12.29
N PRO A 392 3.45 -10.51 -12.82
CA PRO A 392 2.01 -10.50 -12.63
C PRO A 392 1.63 -10.57 -11.15
N VAL A 393 0.71 -9.69 -10.73
CA VAL A 393 0.06 -9.80 -9.42
C VAL A 393 -0.93 -10.95 -9.50
N ARG A 394 -0.49 -12.14 -9.06
CA ARG A 394 -1.36 -13.30 -8.96
C ARG A 394 -2.32 -13.12 -7.79
N PHE A 395 -3.61 -13.07 -8.10
CA PHE A 395 -4.65 -13.28 -7.10
C PHE A 395 -4.68 -14.77 -6.76
N GLU A 396 -4.37 -15.12 -5.51
CA GLU A 396 -4.50 -16.51 -5.08
C GLU A 396 -5.98 -16.93 -5.17
N ASN A 397 -6.29 -17.84 -6.10
CA ASN A 397 -7.62 -18.36 -6.43
C ASN A 397 -8.55 -17.45 -7.29
N LEU A 398 -8.00 -16.56 -8.14
CA LEU A 398 -8.75 -15.93 -9.23
C LEU A 398 -7.93 -15.94 -10.54
N SER A 399 -8.46 -16.59 -11.58
CA SER A 399 -7.84 -16.68 -12.92
C SER A 399 -8.76 -16.06 -13.97
N LEU A 400 -8.22 -15.23 -14.86
CA LEU A 400 -8.98 -14.79 -16.04
C LEU A 400 -9.15 -15.99 -17.00
N ILE A 401 -10.35 -16.17 -17.57
CA ILE A 401 -10.65 -17.29 -18.48
C ILE A 401 -11.34 -16.87 -19.78
N HIS A 402 -12.02 -15.72 -19.82
CA HIS A 402 -12.51 -15.10 -21.05
C HIS A 402 -12.32 -13.60 -20.99
N ARG A 403 -11.95 -12.96 -22.11
CA ARG A 403 -11.77 -11.50 -22.19
C ARG A 403 -12.07 -10.95 -23.58
N TRP A 404 -13.11 -10.11 -23.68
CA TRP A 404 -13.41 -9.28 -24.85
C TRP A 404 -13.14 -7.82 -24.51
N SER A 405 -12.21 -7.19 -25.22
CA SER A 405 -11.79 -5.79 -24.95
C SER A 405 -12.39 -4.75 -25.86
N PHE A 406 -13.17 -5.18 -26.86
CA PHE A 406 -13.81 -4.41 -27.95
C PHE A 406 -12.97 -3.29 -28.62
N SER A 407 -11.66 -3.28 -28.37
CA SER A 407 -10.73 -2.20 -28.67
C SER A 407 -10.58 -1.97 -30.17
N ASN A 408 -10.43 -3.07 -30.94
CA ASN A 408 -10.35 -3.07 -32.40
C ASN A 408 -11.01 -4.31 -33.04
N ASN A 409 -11.53 -5.26 -32.25
CA ASN A 409 -12.09 -6.53 -32.72
C ASN A 409 -13.06 -7.12 -31.69
N LEU A 410 -13.65 -8.27 -32.02
CA LEU A 410 -14.56 -9.05 -31.17
C LEU A 410 -13.87 -10.27 -30.51
N ALA A 411 -12.53 -10.31 -30.46
CA ALA A 411 -11.82 -11.52 -30.06
C ALA A 411 -11.88 -11.79 -28.54
N ASP A 412 -12.01 -13.06 -28.16
CA ASP A 412 -11.74 -13.52 -26.79
C ASP A 412 -10.25 -13.84 -26.66
N THR A 413 -9.51 -13.01 -25.93
CA THR A 413 -8.05 -13.13 -25.84
C THR A 413 -7.56 -14.20 -24.87
N GLU A 414 -8.45 -14.89 -24.15
CA GLU A 414 -8.08 -15.87 -23.12
C GLU A 414 -8.74 -17.23 -23.34
N GLY A 415 -10.05 -17.28 -23.62
CA GLY A 415 -10.82 -18.53 -23.73
C GLY A 415 -11.15 -18.98 -25.15
N GLY A 416 -10.87 -18.13 -26.16
CA GLY A 416 -11.11 -18.42 -27.58
C GLY A 416 -12.57 -18.36 -28.05
N SER A 417 -13.53 -18.01 -27.19
CA SER A 417 -14.94 -17.83 -27.56
C SER A 417 -15.17 -16.43 -28.16
N ASN A 418 -14.63 -16.20 -29.35
CA ASN A 418 -14.76 -14.91 -30.05
C ASN A 418 -16.23 -14.49 -30.15
N ALA A 419 -16.49 -13.22 -29.84
CA ALA A 419 -17.83 -12.67 -29.93
C ALA A 419 -18.26 -12.45 -31.39
N GLU A 420 -19.55 -12.52 -31.64
CA GLU A 420 -20.16 -12.35 -32.95
C GLU A 420 -21.27 -11.30 -32.89
N ILE A 421 -21.38 -10.47 -33.93
CA ILE A 421 -22.56 -9.62 -34.15
C ILE A 421 -23.61 -10.48 -34.85
N VAL A 422 -24.77 -10.61 -34.23
CA VAL A 422 -25.91 -11.36 -34.78
C VAL A 422 -26.86 -10.40 -35.46
N GLU A 423 -26.78 -10.38 -36.79
CA GLU A 423 -27.63 -9.60 -37.70
C GLU A 423 -29.08 -10.15 -37.67
N VAL A 424 -30.04 -9.31 -37.30
CA VAL A 424 -31.48 -9.63 -37.13
C VAL A 424 -32.37 -8.62 -37.88
N GLY A 425 -31.93 -7.37 -38.04
CA GLY A 425 -32.73 -6.32 -38.68
C GLY A 425 -31.97 -5.01 -38.93
N PRO A 426 -32.68 -3.91 -39.23
CA PRO A 426 -32.06 -2.64 -39.67
C PRO A 426 -31.59 -1.75 -38.51
N ASN A 427 -31.21 -2.32 -37.37
CA ASN A 427 -30.75 -1.60 -36.19
C ASN A 427 -29.39 -2.20 -35.76
N ASP A 428 -28.34 -1.75 -36.45
CA ASP A 428 -26.97 -2.28 -36.39
C ASP A 428 -26.38 -2.39 -34.97
N VAL A 429 -25.42 -3.30 -34.80
CA VAL A 429 -24.34 -3.16 -33.80
C VAL A 429 -23.13 -2.49 -34.46
N LYS A 430 -22.45 -1.59 -33.74
CA LYS A 430 -21.28 -0.84 -34.24
C LYS A 430 -20.05 -1.04 -33.38
N MET A 431 -18.88 -1.02 -34.01
CA MET A 431 -17.58 -0.92 -33.34
C MET A 431 -17.06 0.52 -33.51
N GLU A 432 -17.02 1.30 -32.43
CA GLU A 432 -16.60 2.71 -32.48
C GLU A 432 -15.73 3.07 -31.27
N ALA A 433 -14.50 3.56 -31.50
CA ALA A 433 -13.61 4.09 -30.46
C ALA A 433 -13.37 3.15 -29.25
N GLY A 434 -13.17 1.85 -29.53
CA GLY A 434 -12.77 0.85 -28.53
C GLY A 434 -13.90 0.23 -27.71
N GLN A 435 -15.14 0.35 -28.18
CA GLN A 435 -16.33 -0.22 -27.55
C GLN A 435 -17.26 -0.79 -28.64
N VAL A 436 -18.04 -1.80 -28.28
CA VAL A 436 -19.15 -2.29 -29.09
C VAL A 436 -20.45 -1.61 -28.64
N ILE A 437 -21.20 -1.06 -29.59
CA ILE A 437 -22.40 -0.23 -29.37
C ILE A 437 -23.61 -0.91 -30.00
N ILE A 438 -24.59 -1.27 -29.18
CA ILE A 438 -25.87 -1.81 -29.63
C ILE A 438 -26.87 -0.65 -29.75
N THR A 439 -27.46 -0.45 -30.94
CA THR A 439 -28.40 0.67 -31.19
C THR A 439 -29.76 0.44 -30.52
N GLY A 440 -30.20 -0.81 -30.42
CA GLY A 440 -31.32 -1.27 -29.59
C GLY A 440 -32.72 -0.86 -30.07
N GLY A 441 -33.73 -1.64 -29.69
CA GLY A 441 -35.11 -1.48 -30.18
C GLY A 441 -35.87 -2.80 -30.11
N ALA A 442 -36.91 -2.96 -30.92
CA ALA A 442 -37.74 -4.17 -30.93
C ALA A 442 -36.90 -5.44 -31.19
N ARG A 443 -37.10 -6.50 -30.38
CA ARG A 443 -36.30 -7.74 -30.41
C ARG A 443 -36.17 -8.36 -31.80
N GLY A 444 -37.27 -8.54 -32.51
CA GLY A 444 -37.30 -9.12 -33.87
C GLY A 444 -36.81 -8.19 -35.00
N LYS A 445 -36.11 -7.09 -34.68
CA LYS A 445 -35.59 -6.10 -35.64
C LYS A 445 -34.25 -5.47 -35.25
N SER A 446 -33.63 -5.92 -34.16
CA SER A 446 -32.45 -5.26 -33.61
C SER A 446 -31.38 -6.25 -33.22
N ASP A 447 -30.18 -5.96 -33.70
CA ASP A 447 -29.00 -6.81 -33.67
C ASP A 447 -28.39 -6.82 -32.27
N TYR A 448 -27.53 -7.78 -31.99
CA TYR A 448 -26.92 -7.93 -30.67
C TYR A 448 -25.56 -8.62 -30.75
N VAL A 449 -24.82 -8.58 -29.64
CA VAL A 449 -23.54 -9.29 -29.52
C VAL A 449 -23.77 -10.61 -28.80
N SER A 450 -23.38 -11.70 -29.44
CA SER A 450 -23.21 -13.01 -28.81
C SER A 450 -21.75 -13.16 -28.36
N LEU A 451 -21.52 -13.74 -27.19
CA LEU A 451 -20.20 -14.15 -26.68
C LEU A 451 -19.95 -15.65 -26.92
N GLY A 452 -20.88 -16.33 -27.59
CA GLY A 452 -20.87 -17.77 -27.83
C GLY A 452 -21.84 -18.53 -26.92
N SER A 453 -21.34 -19.61 -26.33
CA SER A 453 -22.10 -20.55 -25.50
C SER A 453 -21.16 -21.38 -24.64
N GLY A 454 -21.61 -21.89 -23.49
CA GLY A 454 -20.82 -22.78 -22.64
C GLY A 454 -19.80 -22.08 -21.74
N LEU A 455 -19.88 -20.75 -21.60
CA LEU A 455 -18.91 -19.94 -20.84
C LEU A 455 -18.95 -20.26 -19.33
N LEU A 456 -20.12 -20.64 -18.81
CA LEU A 456 -20.41 -20.83 -17.39
C LEU A 456 -20.86 -22.25 -17.01
N ALA A 457 -21.45 -23.00 -17.95
CA ALA A 457 -22.02 -24.32 -17.67
C ALA A 457 -20.99 -25.34 -17.17
N GLY A 458 -21.47 -26.28 -16.37
CA GLY A 458 -20.65 -27.35 -15.79
C GLY A 458 -19.70 -26.90 -14.68
N LYS A 459 -19.43 -25.60 -14.52
CA LYS A 459 -18.55 -25.08 -13.45
C LYS A 459 -19.10 -25.41 -12.06
N THR A 460 -18.20 -25.78 -11.16
CA THR A 460 -18.53 -26.23 -9.79
C THR A 460 -17.96 -25.31 -8.71
N GLY A 461 -16.88 -24.59 -9.00
CA GLY A 461 -16.34 -23.50 -8.18
C GLY A 461 -17.04 -22.16 -8.45
N PRO A 462 -16.66 -21.10 -7.72
CA PRO A 462 -17.15 -19.76 -7.96
C PRO A 462 -16.63 -19.15 -9.26
N ILE A 463 -17.33 -18.14 -9.76
CA ILE A 463 -16.93 -17.31 -10.91
C ILE A 463 -17.14 -15.83 -10.61
N THR A 464 -16.51 -14.97 -11.43
CA THR A 464 -16.83 -13.55 -11.48
C THR A 464 -17.05 -13.11 -12.93
N ILE A 465 -18.18 -12.46 -13.18
CA ILE A 465 -18.48 -11.78 -14.46
C ILE A 465 -18.22 -10.28 -14.22
N GLU A 466 -17.40 -9.65 -15.05
CA GLU A 466 -16.98 -8.26 -14.91
C GLU A 466 -17.16 -7.51 -16.24
N LEU A 467 -17.76 -6.31 -16.19
CA LEU A 467 -18.06 -5.50 -17.37
C LEU A 467 -17.73 -4.01 -17.12
N TRP A 468 -17.26 -3.31 -18.13
CA TRP A 468 -17.33 -1.85 -18.25
C TRP A 468 -18.34 -1.51 -19.35
N ALA A 469 -19.48 -0.93 -18.96
CA ALA A 469 -20.60 -0.72 -19.88
C ALA A 469 -21.44 0.52 -19.53
N ARG A 470 -22.23 1.01 -20.48
CA ARG A 470 -23.18 2.13 -20.30
C ARG A 470 -24.51 1.90 -20.99
N GLN A 471 -25.61 2.22 -20.31
CA GLN A 471 -26.90 2.43 -20.97
C GLN A 471 -26.88 3.79 -21.70
N ILE A 472 -27.21 3.82 -22.98
CA ILE A 472 -27.29 5.04 -23.80
C ILE A 472 -28.72 5.60 -23.77
N SER A 473 -29.73 4.72 -23.90
CA SER A 473 -31.14 5.09 -23.71
C SER A 473 -31.96 3.94 -23.10
N VAL A 474 -33.05 4.30 -22.44
CA VAL A 474 -33.97 3.33 -21.83
C VAL A 474 -34.70 2.53 -22.90
N LYS A 475 -34.70 1.21 -22.73
CA LYS A 475 -35.40 0.21 -23.57
C LYS A 475 -36.17 -0.73 -22.65
N LYS A 476 -37.34 -1.19 -23.07
CA LYS A 476 -38.18 -2.09 -22.28
C LYS A 476 -37.37 -3.35 -21.90
N TRP A 477 -37.10 -3.55 -20.61
CA TRP A 477 -36.34 -4.69 -20.10
C TRP A 477 -34.91 -4.85 -20.68
N GLY A 478 -34.31 -3.75 -21.16
CA GLY A 478 -32.98 -3.76 -21.79
C GLY A 478 -31.92 -4.40 -20.89
N ARG A 479 -31.33 -5.51 -21.36
CA ARG A 479 -30.34 -6.29 -20.61
C ARG A 479 -28.97 -5.60 -20.55
N ILE A 480 -28.23 -5.86 -19.48
CA ILE A 480 -26.77 -5.76 -19.46
C ILE A 480 -26.24 -7.03 -20.14
N PHE A 481 -26.60 -8.21 -19.62
CA PHE A 481 -26.40 -9.51 -20.25
C PHE A 481 -27.57 -10.47 -19.96
N ASP A 482 -27.73 -11.50 -20.79
CA ASP A 482 -28.69 -12.61 -20.61
C ASP A 482 -28.01 -13.90 -21.12
N PHE A 483 -27.59 -14.75 -20.16
CA PHE A 483 -26.76 -15.94 -20.38
C PHE A 483 -27.59 -17.20 -20.11
N GLY A 484 -27.91 -17.99 -21.14
CA GLY A 484 -28.88 -19.07 -20.99
C GLY A 484 -29.31 -19.79 -22.27
N ASN A 485 -30.48 -20.41 -22.22
CA ASN A 485 -31.10 -21.22 -23.27
C ASN A 485 -32.63 -20.97 -23.30
N GLY A 486 -33.01 -19.69 -23.37
CA GLY A 486 -34.41 -19.24 -23.43
C GLY A 486 -35.00 -18.81 -22.08
N GLU A 487 -36.24 -18.33 -22.13
CA GLU A 487 -36.96 -17.61 -21.05
C GLU A 487 -36.92 -18.24 -19.64
N LYS A 488 -36.72 -19.56 -19.54
CA LYS A 488 -36.80 -20.32 -18.28
C LYS A 488 -35.51 -21.08 -17.92
N ASN A 489 -34.40 -20.77 -18.59
CA ASN A 489 -33.08 -21.26 -18.22
C ASN A 489 -32.05 -20.17 -18.54
N GLY A 490 -31.70 -19.34 -17.56
CA GLY A 490 -30.73 -18.28 -17.72
C GLY A 490 -30.41 -17.52 -16.44
N LEU A 491 -29.25 -16.87 -16.44
CA LEU A 491 -28.81 -15.87 -15.48
C LEU A 491 -28.73 -14.53 -16.21
N MET A 492 -29.50 -13.54 -15.75
CA MET A 492 -29.64 -12.25 -16.42
C MET A 492 -29.50 -11.07 -15.47
N MET A 493 -29.07 -9.94 -16.04
CA MET A 493 -29.00 -8.65 -15.39
C MET A 493 -29.58 -7.59 -16.34
N ALA A 494 -30.49 -6.75 -15.86
CA ALA A 494 -31.18 -5.74 -16.66
C ALA A 494 -30.89 -4.32 -16.18
N TRP A 495 -30.64 -3.40 -17.13
CA TRP A 495 -30.47 -1.97 -16.84
C TRP A 495 -31.75 -1.36 -16.24
N THR A 496 -32.92 -1.77 -16.75
CA THR A 496 -34.23 -1.18 -16.41
C THR A 496 -35.36 -2.21 -16.39
N ILE A 497 -36.18 -2.19 -15.33
CA ILE A 497 -37.47 -2.88 -15.25
C ILE A 497 -38.51 -2.09 -16.05
N GLU A 498 -39.21 -2.76 -16.98
CA GLU A 498 -40.04 -2.08 -17.99
C GLU A 498 -39.25 -0.89 -18.58
N LYS A 499 -39.72 0.36 -18.40
CA LYS A 499 -39.01 1.59 -18.81
C LYS A 499 -38.67 2.51 -17.63
N ASP A 500 -38.55 1.98 -16.42
CA ASP A 500 -38.18 2.75 -15.21
C ASP A 500 -36.66 2.79 -15.01
N LEU A 501 -36.05 3.96 -15.24
CA LEU A 501 -34.60 4.21 -15.02
C LEU A 501 -34.18 4.12 -13.55
N ASN A 502 -35.13 4.02 -12.61
CA ASN A 502 -34.86 3.92 -11.18
C ASN A 502 -34.91 2.49 -10.66
N LYS A 503 -35.04 1.47 -11.53
CA LYS A 503 -35.19 0.07 -11.15
C LYS A 503 -34.41 -0.87 -12.05
N ASP A 504 -33.48 -1.62 -11.48
CA ASP A 504 -32.75 -2.69 -12.14
C ASP A 504 -33.24 -4.06 -11.65
N LYS A 505 -32.94 -5.12 -12.40
CA LYS A 505 -33.27 -6.51 -12.02
C LYS A 505 -32.10 -7.45 -12.24
N ILE A 506 -31.93 -8.39 -11.32
CA ILE A 506 -31.18 -9.64 -11.54
C ILE A 506 -32.13 -10.80 -11.32
N GLU A 507 -32.02 -11.81 -12.18
CA GLU A 507 -32.80 -13.03 -12.09
C GLU A 507 -31.97 -14.22 -12.51
N TRP A 508 -32.10 -15.32 -11.76
CA TRP A 508 -31.65 -16.63 -12.19
C TRP A 508 -32.87 -17.55 -12.19
N GLN A 509 -33.21 -18.06 -13.36
CA GLN A 509 -34.21 -19.10 -13.54
C GLN A 509 -33.56 -20.35 -14.14
N ASP A 510 -33.76 -21.51 -13.52
CA ASP A 510 -33.30 -22.80 -14.03
C ASP A 510 -34.30 -23.91 -13.64
N SER A 511 -33.93 -25.17 -13.88
CA SER A 511 -34.76 -26.33 -13.49
C SER A 511 -34.99 -26.46 -11.97
N ASN A 512 -34.32 -25.66 -11.12
CA ASN A 512 -34.48 -25.69 -9.66
C ASN A 512 -35.43 -24.57 -9.15
N GLY A 513 -35.86 -23.65 -10.02
CA GLY A 513 -36.78 -22.57 -9.70
C GLY A 513 -36.44 -21.25 -10.40
N SER A 514 -37.11 -20.16 -10.02
CA SER A 514 -36.65 -18.79 -10.27
C SER A 514 -36.33 -18.11 -8.94
N ALA A 515 -35.29 -17.29 -8.93
CA ALA A 515 -34.99 -16.38 -7.84
C ALA A 515 -34.50 -15.05 -8.43
N ALA A 516 -35.07 -13.94 -7.96
CA ALA A 516 -34.82 -12.61 -8.50
C ALA A 516 -34.70 -11.55 -7.40
N VAL A 517 -34.04 -10.45 -7.73
CA VAL A 517 -34.10 -9.19 -6.99
C VAL A 517 -34.42 -8.07 -7.97
N ASP A 518 -35.55 -7.41 -7.74
CA ASP A 518 -35.86 -6.09 -8.27
C ASP A 518 -35.27 -5.07 -7.30
N SER A 519 -34.31 -4.26 -7.74
CA SER A 519 -33.62 -3.25 -6.91
C SER A 519 -33.84 -1.83 -7.44
N SER A 520 -33.36 -0.82 -6.71
CA SER A 520 -33.53 0.59 -7.07
C SER A 520 -32.21 1.28 -7.43
N ASN A 521 -31.27 0.53 -8.01
CA ASN A 521 -29.99 1.10 -8.42
C ASN A 521 -30.20 2.02 -9.62
N LYS A 522 -29.37 3.07 -9.73
CA LYS A 522 -29.51 4.10 -10.75
C LYS A 522 -28.29 4.12 -11.66
N TYR A 523 -28.47 3.60 -12.86
CA TYR A 523 -27.52 3.72 -13.96
C TYR A 523 -27.79 5.04 -14.70
N ALA A 524 -26.86 5.99 -14.61
CA ALA A 524 -26.99 7.27 -15.28
C ALA A 524 -26.75 7.11 -16.80
N LEU A 525 -27.68 7.56 -17.63
CA LEU A 525 -27.56 7.43 -19.09
C LEU A 525 -26.29 8.11 -19.63
N GLY A 526 -25.61 7.41 -20.55
CA GLY A 526 -24.35 7.84 -21.17
C GLY A 526 -23.10 7.68 -20.31
N LYS A 527 -23.22 7.49 -19.00
CA LYS A 527 -22.11 7.23 -18.07
C LYS A 527 -21.73 5.76 -18.11
N GLU A 528 -20.44 5.49 -18.21
CA GLU A 528 -19.89 4.15 -18.05
C GLU A 528 -19.87 3.75 -16.58
N TYR A 529 -20.23 2.50 -16.31
CA TYR A 529 -20.16 1.84 -15.03
C TYR A 529 -19.27 0.62 -15.15
N HIS A 530 -18.41 0.45 -14.15
CA HIS A 530 -17.86 -0.86 -13.82
C HIS A 530 -18.94 -1.65 -13.07
N ILE A 531 -19.15 -2.89 -13.50
CA ILE A 531 -20.19 -3.79 -13.01
C ILE A 531 -19.55 -5.15 -12.76
N VAL A 532 -19.67 -5.67 -11.53
CA VAL A 532 -19.09 -6.95 -11.13
C VAL A 532 -20.18 -7.82 -10.53
N MET A 533 -20.34 -9.04 -11.01
CA MET A 533 -21.19 -10.08 -10.45
C MET A 533 -20.34 -11.28 -10.02
N VAL A 534 -20.30 -11.56 -8.72
CA VAL A 534 -19.63 -12.72 -8.14
C VAL A 534 -20.68 -13.80 -7.89
N VAL A 535 -20.45 -15.01 -8.37
CA VAL A 535 -21.33 -16.17 -8.18
C VAL A 535 -20.58 -17.23 -7.37
N GLU A 536 -21.14 -17.60 -6.23
CA GLU A 536 -20.54 -18.53 -5.28
C GLU A 536 -21.46 -19.75 -5.05
N PRO A 537 -21.23 -20.89 -5.73
CA PRO A 537 -22.04 -22.08 -5.56
C PRO A 537 -21.98 -22.66 -4.14
N LYS A 538 -23.16 -22.95 -3.57
CA LYS A 538 -23.36 -23.72 -2.33
C LYS A 538 -22.71 -23.12 -1.06
N THR A 539 -22.59 -21.80 -0.95
CA THR A 539 -21.97 -21.12 0.20
C THR A 539 -22.94 -20.78 1.33
N GLY A 540 -22.44 -20.89 2.58
CA GLY A 540 -23.22 -20.68 3.79
C GLY A 540 -23.90 -21.95 4.31
N THR A 541 -24.62 -21.83 5.42
CA THR A 541 -25.25 -22.95 6.13
C THR A 541 -26.42 -23.60 5.39
N ASP A 542 -27.10 -22.84 4.51
CA ASP A 542 -28.19 -23.32 3.65
C ASP A 542 -27.70 -24.09 2.40
N LYS A 543 -26.38 -24.05 2.11
CA LYS A 543 -25.74 -24.59 0.91
C LYS A 543 -26.38 -24.15 -0.40
N LYS A 544 -26.92 -22.93 -0.45
CA LYS A 544 -27.43 -22.28 -1.67
C LYS A 544 -26.33 -21.59 -2.46
N THR A 545 -26.57 -21.32 -3.74
CA THR A 545 -25.72 -20.41 -4.51
C THR A 545 -26.00 -18.97 -4.07
N LEU A 546 -24.94 -18.25 -3.72
CA LEU A 546 -24.98 -16.80 -3.49
C LEU A 546 -24.55 -16.09 -4.79
N VAL A 547 -25.29 -15.06 -5.18
CA VAL A 547 -24.88 -14.11 -6.20
C VAL A 547 -24.80 -12.74 -5.52
N THR A 548 -23.64 -12.11 -5.58
CA THR A 548 -23.39 -10.76 -5.04
C THR A 548 -22.99 -9.86 -6.21
N TRP A 549 -23.53 -8.64 -6.28
CA TRP A 549 -23.15 -7.71 -7.35
C TRP A 549 -22.77 -6.33 -6.82
N TYR A 550 -21.91 -5.67 -7.58
CA TYR A 550 -21.33 -4.37 -7.31
C TYR A 550 -21.42 -3.53 -8.59
N SER A 551 -21.68 -2.23 -8.47
CA SER A 551 -21.55 -1.32 -9.60
C SER A 551 -21.28 0.12 -9.15
N ALA A 552 -20.49 0.83 -9.95
CA ALA A 552 -20.20 2.26 -9.77
C ALA A 552 -19.83 2.89 -11.12
N PRO A 553 -20.09 4.19 -11.34
CA PRO A 553 -19.57 4.90 -12.49
C PRO A 553 -18.04 4.77 -12.55
N SER A 554 -17.45 4.47 -13.72
CA SER A 554 -16.00 4.23 -13.89
C SER A 554 -15.12 5.43 -13.50
N GLU A 555 -15.73 6.62 -13.40
CA GLU A 555 -15.11 7.87 -12.97
C GLU A 555 -15.06 8.07 -11.44
N LYS A 556 -15.51 7.08 -10.66
CA LYS A 556 -15.36 7.09 -9.19
C LYS A 556 -13.99 6.54 -8.75
N VAL A 557 -13.65 6.82 -7.49
CA VAL A 557 -12.45 6.29 -6.82
C VAL A 557 -12.67 4.88 -6.27
N GLU A 558 -13.92 4.50 -6.03
CA GLU A 558 -14.37 3.28 -5.35
C GLU A 558 -15.62 2.71 -6.00
N LEU A 559 -15.65 1.37 -6.09
CA LEU A 559 -16.80 0.57 -6.48
C LEU A 559 -17.88 0.55 -5.37
N GLY A 560 -17.40 0.60 -4.13
CA GLY A 560 -18.17 0.62 -2.89
C GLY A 560 -18.86 -0.70 -2.57
N GLU A 561 -19.73 -0.65 -1.57
CA GLU A 561 -20.51 -1.81 -1.09
C GLU A 561 -21.32 -2.50 -2.19
N ALA A 562 -21.64 -3.78 -1.96
CA ALA A 562 -22.50 -4.57 -2.83
C ALA A 562 -23.88 -3.91 -3.00
N LYS A 563 -24.33 -3.80 -4.25
CA LYS A 563 -25.64 -3.22 -4.62
C LYS A 563 -26.80 -4.20 -4.44
N GLY A 564 -26.49 -5.47 -4.16
CA GLY A 564 -27.42 -6.44 -3.60
C GLY A 564 -26.83 -7.85 -3.53
N LYS A 565 -27.64 -8.77 -2.99
CA LYS A 565 -27.33 -10.19 -2.83
C LYS A 565 -28.57 -11.05 -3.12
N LEU A 566 -28.40 -12.12 -3.89
CA LEU A 566 -29.45 -13.07 -4.28
C LEU A 566 -29.02 -14.49 -3.82
N ARG A 567 -29.92 -15.25 -3.18
CA ARG A 567 -29.68 -16.64 -2.77
C ARG A 567 -30.63 -17.60 -3.48
N THR A 568 -30.09 -18.53 -4.26
CA THR A 568 -30.87 -19.43 -5.13
C THR A 568 -30.48 -20.91 -4.97
N ALA A 569 -31.41 -21.80 -5.36
CA ALA A 569 -31.14 -23.23 -5.55
C ALA A 569 -30.58 -23.56 -6.95
N SER A 570 -30.54 -22.57 -7.86
CA SER A 570 -29.88 -22.66 -9.17
C SER A 570 -28.36 -22.78 -9.02
N THR A 571 -27.68 -23.44 -9.95
CA THR A 571 -26.22 -23.68 -9.89
C THR A 571 -25.60 -23.68 -11.28
N LEU A 572 -24.37 -23.17 -11.43
CA LEU A 572 -23.60 -23.18 -12.69
C LEU A 572 -23.53 -24.59 -13.33
N ALA A 573 -23.30 -25.63 -12.54
CA ALA A 573 -23.33 -27.04 -12.96
C ALA A 573 -24.70 -27.57 -13.49
N LYS A 574 -25.74 -26.72 -13.55
CA LYS A 574 -27.07 -26.98 -14.12
C LYS A 574 -27.56 -25.86 -15.06
N LEU A 575 -26.84 -24.74 -15.13
CA LEU A 575 -27.11 -23.71 -16.12
C LEU A 575 -26.88 -24.31 -17.50
N VAL A 576 -27.76 -23.99 -18.46
CA VAL A 576 -27.55 -24.31 -19.87
C VAL A 576 -27.50 -22.98 -20.60
N ASP A 577 -26.29 -22.59 -20.97
CA ASP A 577 -25.88 -21.34 -21.60
C ASP A 577 -25.62 -21.57 -23.10
N ALA A 578 -26.67 -21.98 -23.81
CA ALA A 578 -26.62 -22.19 -25.26
C ALA A 578 -26.44 -20.88 -26.05
N HIS A 579 -26.74 -19.74 -25.43
CA HIS A 579 -26.60 -18.39 -25.97
C HIS A 579 -26.17 -17.44 -24.83
N ASP A 580 -24.95 -16.91 -24.90
CA ASP A 580 -24.44 -15.92 -23.95
C ASP A 580 -24.42 -14.53 -24.58
N ASN A 581 -25.40 -13.68 -24.25
CA ASN A 581 -25.69 -12.48 -25.03
C ASN A 581 -25.52 -11.19 -24.24
N LEU A 582 -24.98 -10.14 -24.88
CA LEU A 582 -25.01 -8.76 -24.38
C LEU A 582 -26.23 -8.02 -24.93
N GLY A 583 -26.89 -7.23 -24.07
CA GLY A 583 -28.01 -6.36 -24.46
C GLY A 583 -29.32 -7.04 -24.87
N ARG A 584 -29.34 -8.37 -25.00
CA ARG A 584 -30.41 -9.15 -25.64
C ARG A 584 -31.21 -9.97 -24.63
N SER A 585 -32.52 -9.74 -24.55
CA SER A 585 -33.43 -10.58 -23.76
C SER A 585 -33.83 -11.86 -24.52
N PHE A 586 -34.11 -12.95 -23.81
CA PHE A 586 -34.79 -14.12 -24.37
C PHE A 586 -36.28 -13.92 -24.64
N TYR A 587 -36.95 -12.99 -23.96
CA TYR A 587 -38.41 -12.78 -24.04
C TYR A 587 -38.81 -11.93 -25.25
N ASP A 588 -39.79 -12.40 -26.03
CA ASP A 588 -40.27 -11.70 -27.25
C ASP A 588 -40.95 -10.35 -26.98
N GLY A 589 -41.41 -10.12 -25.75
CA GLY A 589 -42.03 -8.86 -25.34
C GLY A 589 -41.05 -7.73 -24.98
N ASP A 590 -39.73 -7.98 -25.03
CA ASP A 590 -38.69 -7.04 -24.58
C ASP A 590 -38.03 -6.29 -25.75
N GLU A 591 -37.28 -5.23 -25.43
CA GLU A 591 -36.45 -4.50 -26.39
C GLU A 591 -34.96 -4.85 -26.19
N THR A 592 -34.22 -5.05 -27.29
CA THR A 592 -32.76 -5.08 -27.23
C THR A 592 -32.26 -3.74 -26.66
N ALA A 593 -31.35 -3.80 -25.68
CA ALA A 593 -30.81 -2.62 -25.02
C ALA A 593 -30.10 -1.68 -26.00
N ASN A 594 -30.17 -0.37 -25.73
CA ASN A 594 -29.28 0.59 -26.35
C ASN A 594 -28.18 0.93 -25.37
N ALA A 595 -27.04 0.28 -25.55
CA ALA A 595 -25.93 0.27 -24.61
C ALA A 595 -24.60 0.15 -25.35
N ALA A 596 -23.51 0.54 -24.70
CA ALA A 596 -22.16 0.27 -25.19
C ALA A 596 -21.36 -0.50 -24.13
N TYR A 597 -20.46 -1.36 -24.60
CA TYR A 597 -19.60 -2.23 -23.80
C TYR A 597 -18.16 -1.99 -24.23
N ASN A 598 -17.31 -1.63 -23.26
CA ASN A 598 -15.90 -1.34 -23.44
C ASN A 598 -15.09 -2.63 -23.25
N GLU A 599 -15.27 -3.29 -22.10
CA GLU A 599 -14.55 -4.50 -21.71
C GLU A 599 -15.53 -5.47 -21.04
N VAL A 600 -15.42 -6.77 -21.34
CA VAL A 600 -16.14 -7.86 -20.68
C VAL A 600 -15.17 -8.99 -20.35
N ARG A 601 -15.24 -9.49 -19.12
CA ARG A 601 -14.34 -10.51 -18.57
C ARG A 601 -15.13 -11.57 -17.82
N ILE A 602 -14.65 -12.81 -17.87
CA ILE A 602 -15.08 -13.88 -16.98
C ILE A 602 -13.84 -14.43 -16.29
N TRP A 603 -13.92 -14.53 -14.97
CA TRP A 603 -12.88 -15.07 -14.10
C TRP A 603 -13.35 -16.38 -13.46
N ASP A 604 -12.48 -17.38 -13.40
CA ASP A 604 -12.63 -18.59 -12.59
C ASP A 604 -12.13 -18.28 -11.18
N GLY A 605 -13.01 -18.36 -10.19
CA GLY A 605 -12.78 -17.84 -8.84
C GLY A 605 -13.76 -16.74 -8.42
N ALA A 606 -13.88 -16.54 -7.10
CA ALA A 606 -14.61 -15.41 -6.53
C ALA A 606 -13.67 -14.21 -6.38
N ALA A 607 -13.92 -13.12 -7.09
CA ALA A 607 -13.27 -11.85 -6.80
C ALA A 607 -13.76 -11.39 -5.42
N SER A 608 -12.84 -11.30 -4.45
CA SER A 608 -13.16 -10.63 -3.19
C SER A 608 -13.45 -9.15 -3.48
N TRP A 609 -14.21 -8.49 -2.61
CA TRP A 609 -14.50 -7.07 -2.78
C TRP A 609 -13.21 -6.22 -2.88
N THR A 610 -12.16 -6.57 -2.14
CA THR A 610 -10.80 -5.98 -2.28
C THR A 610 -10.23 -6.08 -3.71
N VAL A 611 -10.45 -7.21 -4.40
CA VAL A 611 -10.01 -7.40 -5.80
C VAL A 611 -10.91 -6.60 -6.75
N ALA A 612 -12.23 -6.62 -6.55
CA ALA A 612 -13.16 -5.85 -7.36
C ALA A 612 -12.91 -4.33 -7.29
N GLU A 613 -12.60 -3.79 -6.11
CA GLU A 613 -12.14 -2.40 -5.91
C GLU A 613 -10.81 -2.10 -6.62
N MET A 614 -9.85 -3.03 -6.56
CA MET A 614 -8.57 -2.82 -7.24
C MET A 614 -8.73 -2.84 -8.77
N LEU A 615 -9.57 -3.74 -9.30
CA LEU A 615 -9.92 -3.77 -10.73
C LEU A 615 -10.68 -2.50 -11.13
N HIS A 616 -11.62 -2.01 -10.29
CA HIS A 616 -12.33 -0.74 -10.51
C HIS A 616 -11.37 0.43 -10.71
N LYS A 617 -10.44 0.64 -9.76
CA LYS A 617 -9.46 1.74 -9.80
C LYS A 617 -8.49 1.65 -10.99
N LEU A 618 -8.27 0.45 -11.54
CA LEU A 618 -7.36 0.21 -12.66
C LEU A 618 -8.05 0.26 -14.03
N GLY A 619 -9.36 0.04 -14.09
CA GLY A 619 -10.17 0.20 -15.29
C GLY A 619 -10.04 -0.93 -16.33
N PRO A 620 -10.69 -0.77 -17.49
CA PRO A 620 -10.85 -1.82 -18.50
C PRO A 620 -9.54 -2.20 -19.19
N ASP A 621 -8.61 -1.24 -19.34
CA ASP A 621 -7.34 -1.42 -20.06
C ASP A 621 -6.32 -2.32 -19.33
N VAL A 622 -6.44 -2.46 -18.00
CA VAL A 622 -5.45 -3.15 -17.16
C VAL A 622 -5.86 -4.60 -16.89
N VAL A 623 -4.99 -5.53 -17.25
CA VAL A 623 -5.22 -6.99 -17.18
C VAL A 623 -4.22 -7.66 -16.24
N PHE A 624 -4.68 -8.68 -15.51
CA PHE A 624 -3.87 -9.58 -14.68
C PHE A 624 -3.97 -11.03 -15.20
N LYS A 625 -2.92 -11.84 -14.95
CA LYS A 625 -2.76 -13.25 -15.37
C LYS A 625 -2.01 -14.03 -14.29
#